data_AF-A0A662BBL5-F1
#
_entry.id   AF-A0A662BBL5-F1
#
_cell.length_a   1.000
_cell.length_b   1.000
_cell.length_c   1.000
_cell.angle_alpha   90.00
_cell.angle_beta   90.00
_cell.angle_gamma   90.00
#
_symmetry.space_group_name_H-M   'P 1'
#
loop_
_entity.id
_entity.type
_entity.pdbx_description
1 polymer ?
#
loop_
_entity_poly.entity_id
_entity_poly.type
_entity_poly.pdbx_seq_one_letter_code
_entity_poly.pdbx_strand_id
1 'polypeptide(L)'
;MLKKALLFVLLITTTIACHKEDKVTLVSSTGRINHVLIVIKNSDWQGKIGDALRDIITVPVAGLPQEEQQFSINHVAPETFSQLFKRSRNIMFVGFDEETKFYINKNIYADPQITLSILGKSEQDIIDNINTHKKEIISIFKSNDLKVYQQKLSDDLWNPKNIETLKELGFTLKIPNQYVKVEDNGGFLWFRNDFTKGQMNIIAYTVPAKSPSDLNIEHIIKLRDSIGKKYIPGQFENTYMATEPQFKPITKKLKFQGLDAIESRGLWIVENDFMGGPFLNYTLYDMTNNRLIILEGFSYSPSTKKRDFVFEMESILKTFENK
;
A
#
# COMPACT_ATOMS: atom_id res chain seq x y z
N MET A 1 73.20 -4.52 14.26
CA MET A 1 72.09 -5.31 13.68
C MET A 1 70.68 -4.71 13.96
N LEU A 2 70.54 -3.71 14.84
CA LEU A 2 69.23 -3.11 15.18
C LEU A 2 68.62 -2.19 14.09
N LYS A 3 69.43 -1.57 13.20
CA LYS A 3 68.92 -0.64 12.16
C LYS A 3 68.28 -1.33 10.94
N LYS A 4 68.57 -2.62 10.70
CA LYS A 4 67.96 -3.40 9.60
C LYS A 4 66.62 -4.03 10.00
N ALA A 5 66.38 -4.24 11.29
CA ALA A 5 65.10 -4.74 11.80
C ALA A 5 64.00 -3.67 11.76
N LEU A 6 64.34 -2.38 11.94
CA LEU A 6 63.37 -1.29 11.89
C LEU A 6 62.82 -1.04 10.48
N LEU A 7 63.62 -1.30 9.43
CA LEU A 7 63.17 -1.14 8.05
C LEU A 7 62.21 -2.25 7.60
N PHE A 8 62.29 -3.43 8.23
CA PHE A 8 61.42 -4.56 7.92
C PHE A 8 60.05 -4.44 8.62
N VAL A 9 60.00 -3.79 9.78
CA VAL A 9 58.73 -3.50 10.49
C VAL A 9 57.96 -2.35 9.81
N LEU A 10 58.66 -1.42 9.14
CA LEU A 10 58.00 -0.34 8.38
C LEU A 10 57.45 -0.81 7.01
N LEU A 11 57.90 -1.96 6.49
CA LEU A 11 57.43 -2.50 5.20
C LEU A 11 56.25 -3.48 5.34
N ILE A 12 55.96 -3.96 6.55
CA ILE A 12 54.85 -4.90 6.82
C ILE A 12 53.55 -4.16 7.22
N THR A 13 53.61 -2.85 7.48
CA THR A 13 52.42 -2.07 7.88
C THR A 13 51.64 -1.45 6.71
N THR A 14 52.05 -1.66 5.46
CA THR A 14 51.40 -1.04 4.28
C THR A 14 50.54 -1.98 3.43
N THR A 15 50.23 -3.20 3.87
CA THR A 15 49.37 -4.14 3.08
C THR A 15 48.06 -4.52 3.78
N ILE A 16 47.49 -3.63 4.59
CA ILE A 16 46.04 -3.68 4.84
C ILE A 16 45.36 -3.02 3.64
N ALA A 17 45.28 -3.78 2.54
CA ALA A 17 44.41 -3.46 1.43
C ALA A 17 42.98 -3.43 1.99
N CYS A 18 42.46 -2.22 2.16
CA CYS A 18 41.07 -2.00 2.47
C CYS A 18 40.28 -2.46 1.23
N HIS A 19 39.71 -3.67 1.30
CA HIS A 19 38.73 -4.14 0.33
C HIS A 19 37.47 -3.28 0.52
N LYS A 20 37.47 -2.08 -0.05
CA LYS A 20 36.23 -1.34 -0.27
C LYS A 20 35.49 -2.12 -1.34
N GLU A 21 34.49 -2.88 -0.94
CA GLU A 21 33.37 -3.15 -1.83
C GLU A 21 32.87 -1.79 -2.30
N ASP A 22 33.07 -1.46 -3.57
CA ASP A 22 32.43 -0.32 -4.20
C ASP A 22 30.92 -0.58 -4.14
N LYS A 23 30.27 -0.13 -3.07
CA LYS A 23 28.81 -0.05 -3.01
C LYS A 23 28.40 0.93 -4.10
N VAL A 24 28.06 0.40 -5.27
CA VAL A 24 27.41 1.13 -6.36
C VAL A 24 26.21 1.83 -5.74
N THR A 25 26.32 3.14 -5.55
CA THR A 25 25.26 3.94 -4.97
C THR A 25 24.26 4.20 -6.07
N LEU A 26 23.18 3.40 -6.08
CA LEU A 26 22.11 3.57 -7.03
C LEU A 26 21.38 4.90 -6.77
N VAL A 27 20.93 5.55 -7.85
CA VAL A 27 20.10 6.75 -7.75
C VAL A 27 18.73 6.39 -7.19
N SER A 28 18.08 7.34 -6.50
CA SER A 28 16.73 7.11 -6.01
C SER A 28 15.73 6.96 -7.16
N SER A 29 14.83 5.97 -7.01
CA SER A 29 13.76 5.72 -7.97
C SER A 29 12.72 6.83 -7.98
N THR A 30 12.11 7.04 -9.15
CA THR A 30 11.08 8.06 -9.39
C THR A 30 9.77 7.41 -9.81
N GLY A 31 8.68 8.16 -9.75
CA GLY A 31 7.36 7.70 -10.15
C GLY A 31 6.34 7.88 -9.04
N ARG A 32 5.08 8.08 -9.46
CA ARG A 32 3.95 8.15 -8.55
C ARG A 32 3.65 6.75 -7.99
N ILE A 33 2.99 6.72 -6.84
CA ILE A 33 2.42 5.49 -6.28
C ILE A 33 1.42 4.90 -7.29
N ASN A 34 1.31 3.58 -7.34
CA ASN A 34 0.43 2.85 -8.24
C ASN A 34 0.72 3.18 -9.72
N HIS A 35 1.98 3.37 -10.08
CA HIS A 35 2.40 3.62 -11.45
C HIS A 35 3.30 2.51 -11.95
N VAL A 36 3.05 1.99 -13.15
CA VAL A 36 3.87 0.96 -13.80
C VAL A 36 4.28 1.45 -15.18
N LEU A 37 5.58 1.39 -15.47
CA LEU A 37 6.10 1.59 -16.82
C LEU A 37 6.18 0.22 -17.53
N ILE A 38 5.52 0.07 -18.67
CA ILE A 38 5.57 -1.15 -19.47
C ILE A 38 6.49 -0.91 -20.68
N VAL A 39 7.48 -1.78 -20.84
CA VAL A 39 8.42 -1.79 -21.95
C VAL A 39 8.07 -2.98 -22.84
N ILE A 40 7.46 -2.70 -23.98
CA ILE A 40 6.93 -3.70 -24.93
C ILE A 40 6.87 -3.07 -26.33
N LYS A 41 7.08 -3.86 -27.39
CA LYS A 41 7.01 -3.34 -28.77
C LYS A 41 5.62 -2.75 -29.05
N ASN A 42 5.56 -1.71 -29.87
CA ASN A 42 4.30 -1.02 -30.18
C ASN A 42 3.25 -1.96 -30.81
N SER A 43 3.67 -2.87 -31.69
CA SER A 43 2.79 -3.88 -32.30
C SER A 43 2.14 -4.77 -31.26
N ASP A 44 2.93 -5.24 -30.28
CA ASP A 44 2.49 -6.20 -29.28
C ASP A 44 1.59 -5.52 -28.23
N TRP A 45 1.86 -4.25 -27.93
CA TRP A 45 1.01 -3.40 -27.09
C TRP A 45 -0.36 -3.10 -27.72
N GLN A 46 -0.40 -2.91 -29.05
CA GLN A 46 -1.64 -2.70 -29.79
C GLN A 46 -2.38 -4.00 -30.09
N GLY A 47 -1.68 -5.14 -30.03
CA GLY A 47 -2.23 -6.47 -30.25
C GLY A 47 -2.69 -7.17 -28.98
N LYS A 48 -2.84 -8.51 -29.09
CA LYS A 48 -3.47 -9.35 -28.06
C LYS A 48 -2.68 -9.43 -26.75
N ILE A 49 -1.35 -9.32 -26.80
CA ILE A 49 -0.51 -9.27 -25.59
C ILE A 49 -0.87 -8.02 -24.77
N GLY A 50 -0.98 -6.87 -25.43
CA GLY A 50 -1.38 -5.62 -24.78
C GLY A 50 -2.79 -5.68 -24.22
N ASP A 51 -3.74 -6.33 -24.91
CA ASP A 51 -5.10 -6.55 -24.40
C ASP A 51 -5.07 -7.39 -23.10
N ALA A 52 -4.35 -8.51 -23.11
CA ALA A 52 -4.19 -9.36 -21.92
C ALA A 52 -3.56 -8.63 -20.74
N LEU A 53 -2.59 -7.74 -20.98
CA LEU A 53 -2.01 -6.89 -19.94
C LEU A 53 -3.04 -5.90 -19.38
N ARG A 54 -3.78 -5.20 -20.26
CA ARG A 54 -4.79 -4.21 -19.88
C ARG A 54 -5.87 -4.85 -19.00
N ASP A 55 -6.36 -6.02 -19.36
CA ASP A 55 -7.38 -6.77 -18.60
C ASP A 55 -7.01 -7.03 -17.13
N ILE A 56 -5.72 -7.03 -16.81
CA ILE A 56 -5.23 -7.23 -15.45
C ILE A 56 -4.88 -5.90 -14.79
N ILE A 57 -4.10 -5.04 -15.45
CA ILE A 57 -3.55 -3.83 -14.83
C ILE A 57 -4.57 -2.69 -14.73
N THR A 58 -5.59 -2.68 -15.59
CA THR A 58 -6.62 -1.63 -15.60
C THR A 58 -7.87 -2.01 -14.81
N VAL A 59 -7.87 -3.16 -14.12
CA VAL A 59 -8.99 -3.54 -13.22
C VAL A 59 -9.25 -2.42 -12.20
N PRO A 60 -10.51 -1.98 -12.03
CA PRO A 60 -10.85 -0.96 -11.05
C PRO A 60 -10.55 -1.37 -9.61
N VAL A 61 -10.22 -0.39 -8.77
CA VAL A 61 -10.13 -0.60 -7.32
C VAL A 61 -11.53 -0.71 -6.72
N ALA A 62 -11.76 -1.78 -5.97
CA ALA A 62 -13.00 -2.04 -5.27
C ALA A 62 -13.32 -0.98 -4.20
N GLY A 63 -14.60 -0.65 -4.04
CA GLY A 63 -15.10 0.22 -2.98
C GLY A 63 -14.83 1.72 -3.19
N LEU A 64 -14.65 2.15 -4.44
CA LEU A 64 -14.58 3.56 -4.81
C LEU A 64 -15.94 4.05 -5.35
N PRO A 65 -16.29 5.33 -5.15
CA PRO A 65 -17.53 5.90 -5.69
C PRO A 65 -17.51 6.03 -7.22
N GLN A 66 -16.31 6.16 -7.79
CA GLN A 66 -16.06 6.21 -9.23
C GLN A 66 -15.00 5.18 -9.57
N GLU A 67 -15.15 4.50 -10.70
CA GLU A 67 -14.17 3.50 -11.12
C GLU A 67 -12.81 4.13 -11.39
N GLU A 68 -11.79 3.65 -10.70
CA GLU A 68 -10.41 4.06 -10.91
C GLU A 68 -9.51 2.83 -11.05
N GLN A 69 -8.77 2.77 -12.15
CA GLN A 69 -7.84 1.68 -12.45
C GLN A 69 -6.79 1.52 -11.35
N GLN A 70 -6.52 0.29 -10.95
CA GLN A 70 -5.58 0.00 -9.86
C GLN A 70 -4.14 0.49 -10.12
N PHE A 71 -3.75 0.65 -11.39
CA PHE A 71 -2.48 1.26 -11.78
C PHE A 71 -2.69 2.37 -12.80
N SER A 72 -1.78 3.33 -12.79
CA SER A 72 -1.56 4.27 -13.89
C SER A 72 -0.45 3.70 -14.75
N ILE A 73 -0.66 3.64 -16.06
CA ILE A 73 0.24 2.96 -16.97
C ILE A 73 0.87 3.95 -17.93
N ASN A 74 2.19 3.87 -18.06
CA ASN A 74 2.91 4.42 -19.21
C ASN A 74 3.53 3.27 -19.99
N HIS A 75 3.57 3.40 -21.30
CA HIS A 75 4.16 2.43 -22.20
C HIS A 75 5.25 3.08 -23.04
N VAL A 76 6.35 2.34 -23.28
CA VAL A 76 7.42 2.71 -24.21
C VAL A 76 7.91 1.49 -24.98
N ALA A 77 8.35 1.70 -26.22
CA ALA A 77 9.01 0.65 -26.99
C ALA A 77 10.44 0.41 -26.49
N PRO A 78 10.99 -0.82 -26.58
CA PRO A 78 12.33 -1.15 -26.12
C PRO A 78 13.43 -0.22 -26.67
N GLU A 79 13.34 0.15 -27.94
CA GLU A 79 14.26 1.07 -28.63
C GLU A 79 14.22 2.50 -28.09
N THR A 80 13.12 2.88 -27.42
CA THR A 80 12.94 4.21 -26.79
C THR A 80 13.20 4.20 -25.27
N PHE A 81 13.55 3.04 -24.69
CA PHE A 81 13.78 2.88 -23.26
C PHE A 81 15.12 3.52 -22.82
N SER A 82 15.07 4.84 -22.63
CA SER A 82 16.21 5.69 -22.27
C SER A 82 16.54 5.71 -20.77
N GLN A 83 17.61 6.42 -20.41
CA GLN A 83 18.04 6.61 -19.02
C GLN A 83 16.98 7.28 -18.12
N LEU A 84 16.10 8.11 -18.69
CA LEU A 84 15.01 8.72 -17.94
C LEU A 84 14.03 7.65 -17.42
N PHE A 85 13.66 6.70 -18.28
CA PHE A 85 12.71 5.64 -17.95
C PHE A 85 13.27 4.61 -16.98
N LYS A 86 14.58 4.36 -17.04
CA LYS A 86 15.29 3.46 -16.12
C LYS A 86 15.15 3.86 -14.65
N ARG A 87 14.83 5.11 -14.33
CA ARG A 87 14.60 5.53 -12.93
C ARG A 87 13.22 5.16 -12.39
N SER A 88 12.31 4.67 -13.23
CA SER A 88 10.94 4.34 -12.82
C SER A 88 10.92 3.26 -11.74
N ARG A 89 10.19 3.49 -10.66
CA ARG A 89 10.12 2.58 -9.50
C ARG A 89 9.63 1.17 -9.84
N ASN A 90 8.67 1.08 -10.75
CA ASN A 90 8.06 -0.18 -11.19
C ASN A 90 8.15 -0.24 -12.72
N ILE A 91 8.84 -1.26 -13.23
CA ILE A 91 9.02 -1.49 -14.67
C ILE A 91 8.60 -2.92 -14.99
N MET A 92 7.84 -3.10 -16.07
CA MET A 92 7.49 -4.40 -16.61
C MET A 92 8.04 -4.51 -18.03
N PHE A 93 8.93 -5.47 -18.26
CA PHE A 93 9.41 -5.83 -19.59
C PHE A 93 8.59 -6.99 -20.13
N VAL A 94 8.05 -6.83 -21.34
CA VAL A 94 7.27 -7.88 -22.00
C VAL A 94 7.78 -8.05 -23.43
N GLY A 95 8.04 -9.28 -23.84
CA GLY A 95 8.53 -9.56 -25.18
C GLY A 95 8.86 -11.02 -25.46
N PHE A 96 9.38 -11.27 -26.65
CA PHE A 96 9.74 -12.61 -27.11
C PHE A 96 11.15 -13.01 -26.66
N ASP A 97 11.33 -14.28 -26.31
CA ASP A 97 12.62 -14.90 -25.93
C ASP A 97 12.63 -16.38 -26.36
N GLU A 98 13.79 -17.03 -26.31
CA GLU A 98 13.92 -18.47 -26.63
C GLU A 98 13.25 -19.36 -25.57
N GLU A 99 13.03 -18.81 -24.37
CA GLU A 99 12.42 -19.48 -23.23
C GLU A 99 11.28 -18.65 -22.62
N THR A 100 10.22 -19.32 -22.16
CA THR A 100 9.16 -18.67 -21.38
C THR A 100 9.68 -18.40 -19.98
N LYS A 101 9.72 -17.13 -19.58
CA LYS A 101 10.31 -16.68 -18.31
C LYS A 101 9.37 -15.71 -17.60
N PHE A 102 9.30 -15.83 -16.28
CA PHE A 102 8.65 -14.88 -15.38
C PHE A 102 9.59 -14.66 -14.20
N TYR A 103 10.20 -13.48 -14.11
CA TYR A 103 11.16 -13.22 -13.04
C TYR A 103 11.24 -11.75 -12.65
N ILE A 104 11.60 -11.54 -11.39
CA ILE A 104 11.68 -10.22 -10.76
C ILE A 104 13.15 -9.91 -10.49
N ASN A 105 13.54 -8.67 -10.76
CA ASN A 105 14.79 -8.12 -10.25
C ASN A 105 14.52 -6.93 -9.35
N LYS A 106 15.43 -6.71 -8.40
CA LYS A 106 15.39 -5.56 -7.50
C LYS A 106 16.55 -4.64 -7.85
N ASN A 107 16.27 -3.35 -7.85
CA ASN A 107 17.30 -2.30 -7.87
C ASN A 107 18.28 -2.40 -9.04
N ILE A 108 17.79 -2.69 -10.25
CA ILE A 108 18.63 -2.81 -11.44
C ILE A 108 19.22 -1.45 -11.87
N TYR A 109 18.41 -0.38 -11.79
CA TYR A 109 18.81 0.95 -12.24
C TYR A 109 18.67 2.03 -11.15
N ALA A 110 17.76 1.83 -10.20
CA ALA A 110 17.45 2.77 -9.13
C ALA A 110 17.03 2.05 -7.85
N ASP A 111 17.03 2.72 -6.70
CA ASP A 111 16.60 2.14 -5.41
C ASP A 111 15.55 3.02 -4.73
N PRO A 112 14.48 2.46 -4.13
CA PRO A 112 13.96 1.10 -4.32
C PRO A 112 13.27 0.94 -5.68
N GLN A 113 13.55 -0.15 -6.39
CA GLN A 113 12.96 -0.44 -7.71
C GLN A 113 12.65 -1.93 -7.88
N ILE A 114 11.55 -2.20 -8.56
CA ILE A 114 11.21 -3.53 -9.06
C ILE A 114 11.12 -3.49 -10.59
N THR A 115 11.79 -4.45 -11.21
CA THR A 115 11.57 -4.80 -12.62
C THR A 115 10.98 -6.21 -12.69
N LEU A 116 9.91 -6.38 -13.46
CA LEU A 116 9.34 -7.69 -13.76
C LEU A 116 9.53 -7.98 -15.25
N SER A 117 10.02 -9.16 -15.59
CA SER A 117 10.15 -9.61 -16.98
C SER A 117 9.16 -10.75 -17.24
N ILE A 118 8.36 -10.60 -18.29
CA ILE A 118 7.41 -11.61 -18.78
C ILE A 118 7.77 -11.92 -20.24
N LEU A 119 8.37 -13.08 -20.46
CA LEU A 119 8.90 -13.49 -21.76
C LEU A 119 8.26 -14.80 -22.22
N GLY A 120 8.19 -15.01 -23.54
CA GLY A 120 7.62 -16.21 -24.16
C GLY A 120 8.12 -16.44 -25.58
N LYS A 121 7.96 -17.66 -26.09
CA LYS A 121 8.42 -18.05 -27.43
C LYS A 121 7.45 -17.64 -28.53
N SER A 122 6.17 -17.51 -28.17
CA SER A 122 5.07 -17.12 -29.05
C SER A 122 4.13 -16.11 -28.37
N GLU A 123 3.23 -15.50 -29.16
CA GLU A 123 2.21 -14.59 -28.63
C GLU A 123 1.36 -15.28 -27.55
N GLN A 124 0.97 -16.54 -27.79
CA GLN A 124 0.17 -17.32 -26.88
C GLN A 124 0.93 -17.63 -25.57
N ASP A 125 2.22 -17.98 -25.65
CA ASP A 125 3.03 -18.25 -24.45
C ASP A 125 3.10 -17.02 -23.53
N ILE A 126 3.22 -15.82 -24.11
CA ILE A 126 3.25 -14.57 -23.35
C ILE A 126 1.89 -14.32 -22.69
N ILE A 127 0.79 -14.49 -23.43
CA ILE A 127 -0.58 -14.33 -22.90
C ILE A 127 -0.86 -15.33 -21.77
N ASP A 128 -0.46 -16.59 -21.94
CA ASP A 128 -0.64 -17.63 -20.92
C ASP A 128 0.21 -17.33 -19.68
N ASN A 129 1.43 -16.84 -19.85
CA ASN A 129 2.30 -16.41 -18.75
C ASN A 129 1.69 -15.23 -17.97
N ILE A 130 1.15 -14.22 -18.67
CA ILE A 130 0.42 -13.10 -18.07
C ILE A 130 -0.79 -13.60 -17.26
N ASN A 131 -1.62 -14.45 -17.86
CA ASN A 131 -2.85 -14.95 -17.23
C ASN A 131 -2.57 -15.84 -16.02
N THR A 132 -1.55 -16.69 -16.11
CA THR A 132 -1.11 -17.58 -15.03
C THR A 132 -0.66 -16.76 -13.81
N HIS A 133 0.08 -15.67 -14.02
CA HIS A 133 0.67 -14.87 -12.95
C HIS A 133 -0.13 -13.60 -12.61
N LYS A 134 -1.36 -13.43 -13.10
CA LYS A 134 -2.13 -12.17 -12.97
C LYS A 134 -2.18 -11.57 -11.56
N LYS A 135 -2.40 -12.42 -10.54
CA LYS A 135 -2.47 -11.98 -9.14
C LYS A 135 -1.10 -11.60 -8.61
N GLU A 136 -0.07 -12.32 -9.03
CA GLU A 136 1.31 -12.09 -8.64
C GLU A 136 1.83 -10.77 -9.23
N ILE A 137 1.57 -10.51 -10.52
CA ILE A 137 1.91 -9.25 -11.21
C ILE A 137 1.41 -8.04 -10.41
N ILE A 138 0.13 -8.05 -10.03
CA ILE A 138 -0.48 -6.98 -9.23
C ILE A 138 0.22 -6.87 -7.86
N SER A 139 0.40 -8.01 -7.18
CA SER A 139 0.98 -8.07 -5.84
C SER A 139 2.41 -7.53 -5.80
N ILE A 140 3.23 -7.83 -6.81
CA ILE A 140 4.63 -7.41 -6.91
C ILE A 140 4.74 -5.89 -6.83
N PHE A 141 4.01 -5.17 -7.69
CA PHE A 141 4.10 -3.71 -7.75
C PHE A 141 3.40 -3.03 -6.56
N LYS A 142 2.22 -3.52 -6.15
CA LYS A 142 1.52 -2.98 -4.97
C LYS A 142 2.35 -3.13 -3.71
N SER A 143 2.99 -4.29 -3.51
CA SER A 143 3.83 -4.54 -2.33
C SER A 143 5.09 -3.70 -2.35
N ASN A 144 5.68 -3.46 -3.54
CA ASN A 144 6.80 -2.53 -3.66
C ASN A 144 6.37 -1.12 -3.26
N ASP A 145 5.32 -0.58 -3.87
CA ASP A 145 4.84 0.77 -3.56
C ASP A 145 4.45 0.93 -2.10
N LEU A 146 3.84 -0.10 -1.50
CA LEU A 146 3.48 -0.13 -0.07
C LEU A 146 4.73 -0.03 0.80
N LYS A 147 5.75 -0.85 0.51
CA LYS A 147 7.02 -0.84 1.21
C LYS A 147 7.68 0.53 1.10
N VAL A 148 7.74 1.11 -0.11
CA VAL A 148 8.37 2.42 -0.31
C VAL A 148 7.60 3.51 0.41
N TYR A 149 6.27 3.46 0.41
CA TYR A 149 5.46 4.39 1.16
C TYR A 149 5.79 4.32 2.65
N GLN A 150 5.72 3.12 3.23
CA GLN A 150 6.01 2.90 4.65
C GLN A 150 7.45 3.23 5.05
N GLN A 151 8.42 3.05 4.15
CA GLN A 151 9.80 3.50 4.36
C GLN A 151 9.88 5.02 4.43
N LYS A 152 9.13 5.75 3.61
CA LYS A 152 9.11 7.23 3.63
C LYS A 152 8.27 7.81 4.76
N LEU A 153 7.39 7.02 5.36
CA LEU A 153 6.66 7.45 6.55
C LEU A 153 7.58 7.77 7.74
N SER A 154 8.84 7.31 7.74
CA SER A 154 9.75 7.41 8.89
C SER A 154 10.18 8.81 9.29
N ASP A 155 10.04 9.80 8.40
CA ASP A 155 10.74 11.07 8.59
C ASP A 155 10.01 12.00 9.59
N ASP A 156 8.71 11.77 9.84
CA ASP A 156 7.90 12.53 10.79
C ASP A 156 6.67 11.73 11.27
N LEU A 157 6.85 10.88 12.28
CA LEU A 157 5.79 10.08 12.89
C LEU A 157 5.41 10.59 14.27
N TRP A 158 4.14 10.41 14.63
CA TRP A 158 3.72 10.48 16.02
C TRP A 158 4.47 9.43 16.83
N ASN A 159 4.96 9.82 18.00
CA ASN A 159 5.49 8.85 18.96
C ASN A 159 4.32 7.97 19.45
N PRO A 160 4.31 6.64 19.20
CA PRO A 160 3.19 5.79 19.60
C PRO A 160 2.92 5.78 21.10
N LYS A 161 3.91 6.13 21.94
CA LYS A 161 3.74 6.26 23.40
C LYS A 161 2.89 7.46 23.80
N ASN A 162 2.75 8.44 22.92
CA ASN A 162 1.97 9.66 23.15
C ASN A 162 0.53 9.55 22.62
N ILE A 163 0.13 8.38 22.14
CA ILE A 163 -1.23 8.11 21.67
C ILE A 163 -1.90 7.18 22.69
N GLU A 164 -2.81 7.74 23.48
CA GLU A 164 -3.41 7.11 24.65
C GLU A 164 -4.15 5.82 24.27
N THR A 165 -4.99 5.89 23.25
CA THR A 165 -5.79 4.76 22.77
C THR A 165 -4.93 3.59 22.31
N LEU A 166 -3.84 3.84 21.58
CA LEU A 166 -2.95 2.75 21.15
C LEU A 166 -2.29 2.06 22.35
N LYS A 167 -1.93 2.84 23.38
CA LYS A 167 -1.35 2.32 24.62
C LYS A 167 -2.37 1.47 25.40
N GLU A 168 -3.56 2.00 25.67
CA GLU A 168 -4.60 1.32 26.44
C GLU A 168 -5.13 0.08 25.71
N LEU A 169 -5.24 0.13 24.39
CA LEU A 169 -5.69 -1.02 23.59
C LEU A 169 -4.57 -2.04 23.30
N GLY A 170 -3.32 -1.75 23.63
CA GLY A 170 -2.22 -2.72 23.51
C GLY A 170 -1.82 -3.05 22.08
N PHE A 171 -1.84 -2.08 21.16
CA PHE A 171 -1.29 -2.25 19.82
C PHE A 171 -0.61 -0.97 19.34
N THR A 172 0.04 -1.00 18.17
CA THR A 172 0.68 0.19 17.59
C THR A 172 0.32 0.40 16.14
N LEU A 173 0.42 1.65 15.71
CA LEU A 173 0.22 2.10 14.35
C LEU A 173 1.20 3.26 14.08
N LYS A 174 1.82 3.29 12.90
CA LYS A 174 2.70 4.40 12.49
C LYS A 174 1.87 5.48 11.82
N ILE A 175 1.47 6.49 12.60
CA ILE A 175 0.66 7.62 12.13
C ILE A 175 1.60 8.80 11.81
N PRO A 176 1.60 9.34 10.57
CA PRO A 176 2.42 10.50 10.22
C PRO A 176 1.95 11.77 10.92
N ASN A 177 2.87 12.69 11.25
CA ASN A 177 2.57 13.93 11.99
C ASN A 177 1.58 14.86 11.25
N GLN A 178 1.49 14.77 9.93
CA GLN A 178 0.48 15.50 9.13
C GLN A 178 -0.96 15.09 9.47
N TYR A 179 -1.17 13.89 10.01
CA TYR A 179 -2.44 13.49 10.60
C TYR A 179 -2.51 14.08 12.01
N VAL A 180 -3.31 15.11 12.21
CA VAL A 180 -3.52 15.74 13.51
C VAL A 180 -4.55 14.98 14.33
N LYS A 181 -4.37 14.98 15.64
CA LYS A 181 -5.28 14.31 16.59
C LYS A 181 -6.63 15.05 16.66
N VAL A 182 -7.72 14.34 16.41
CA VAL A 182 -9.10 14.84 16.59
C VAL A 182 -9.68 14.32 17.91
N GLU A 183 -9.54 13.02 18.17
CA GLU A 183 -10.01 12.35 19.39
C GLU A 183 -9.02 11.24 19.77
N ASP A 184 -8.76 11.10 21.06
CA ASP A 184 -7.89 10.07 21.63
C ASP A 184 -8.19 9.94 23.12
N ASN A 185 -9.09 9.02 23.46
CA ASN A 185 -9.67 8.91 24.81
C ASN A 185 -9.45 7.55 25.47
N GLY A 186 -8.48 6.78 25.00
CA GLY A 186 -8.17 5.44 25.49
C GLY A 186 -9.01 4.33 24.86
N GLY A 187 -10.26 4.61 24.47
CA GLY A 187 -11.16 3.65 23.82
C GLY A 187 -11.38 3.88 22.33
N PHE A 188 -11.15 5.11 21.85
CA PHE A 188 -11.35 5.51 20.47
C PHE A 188 -10.29 6.52 20.04
N LEU A 189 -9.69 6.24 18.89
CA LEU A 189 -8.71 7.06 18.22
C LEU A 189 -9.31 7.63 16.94
N TRP A 190 -9.14 8.92 16.71
CA TRP A 190 -9.39 9.57 15.44
C TRP A 190 -8.34 10.63 15.13
N PHE A 191 -7.64 10.43 14.02
CA PHE A 191 -6.65 11.33 13.48
C PHE A 191 -7.06 11.76 12.07
N ARG A 192 -6.81 13.03 11.71
CA ARG A 192 -7.22 13.63 10.43
C ARG A 192 -6.09 14.39 9.79
N ASN A 193 -5.90 14.20 8.48
CA ASN A 193 -5.02 14.99 7.64
C ASN A 193 -5.88 15.84 6.68
N ASP A 194 -5.87 17.15 6.89
CA ASP A 194 -6.58 18.13 6.05
C ASP A 194 -5.66 18.61 4.91
N PHE A 195 -6.16 18.61 3.68
CA PHE A 195 -5.45 19.11 2.50
C PHE A 195 -6.39 19.94 1.61
N THR A 196 -5.83 20.65 0.61
CA THR A 196 -6.58 21.65 -0.19
C THR A 196 -7.90 21.16 -0.81
N LYS A 197 -8.02 19.86 -1.08
CA LYS A 197 -9.19 19.28 -1.75
C LYS A 197 -9.91 18.22 -0.93
N GLY A 198 -9.69 18.17 0.39
CA GLY A 198 -10.34 17.16 1.21
C GLY A 198 -9.60 16.81 2.48
N GLN A 199 -9.97 15.66 3.03
CA GLN A 199 -9.52 15.15 4.30
C GLN A 199 -9.32 13.64 4.20
N MET A 200 -8.26 13.14 4.84
CA MET A 200 -8.10 11.72 5.13
C MET A 200 -8.18 11.52 6.64
N ASN A 201 -8.86 10.46 7.05
CA ASN A 201 -9.10 10.17 8.45
C ASN A 201 -8.66 8.75 8.73
N ILE A 202 -8.08 8.53 9.90
CA ILE A 202 -7.73 7.22 10.45
C ILE A 202 -8.41 7.10 11.80
N ILE A 203 -9.16 6.02 11.99
CA ILE A 203 -9.78 5.67 13.28
C ILE A 203 -9.36 4.29 13.73
N ALA A 204 -9.29 4.10 15.03
CA ALA A 204 -9.03 2.79 15.62
C ALA A 204 -9.76 2.63 16.96
N TYR A 205 -10.30 1.45 17.20
CA TYR A 205 -11.00 1.11 18.44
C TYR A 205 -11.12 -0.41 18.59
N THR A 206 -11.60 -0.87 19.74
CA THR A 206 -11.94 -2.28 19.96
C THR A 206 -13.36 -2.44 20.45
N VAL A 207 -13.97 -3.59 20.16
CA VAL A 207 -15.24 -4.01 20.78
C VAL A 207 -15.15 -5.45 21.28
N PRO A 208 -15.87 -5.83 22.35
CA PRO A 208 -15.92 -7.22 22.79
C PRO A 208 -16.41 -8.15 21.68
N ALA A 209 -15.81 -9.33 21.58
CA ALA A 209 -16.20 -10.38 20.65
C ALA A 209 -16.64 -11.61 21.44
N LYS A 210 -17.77 -12.19 21.07
CA LYS A 210 -18.29 -13.42 21.69
C LYS A 210 -17.70 -14.66 21.07
N SER A 211 -17.44 -14.62 19.76
CA SER A 211 -16.88 -15.74 19.02
C SER A 211 -16.27 -15.28 17.69
N PRO A 212 -15.53 -16.15 16.98
CA PRO A 212 -15.06 -15.87 15.64
C PRO A 212 -16.17 -15.56 14.62
N SER A 213 -17.43 -15.97 14.89
CA SER A 213 -18.53 -15.66 13.97
C SER A 213 -18.90 -14.18 13.96
N ASP A 214 -18.50 -13.41 14.98
CA ASP A 214 -18.68 -11.95 15.01
C ASP A 214 -17.86 -11.24 13.92
N LEU A 215 -16.87 -11.92 13.35
CA LEU A 215 -16.13 -11.46 12.19
C LEU A 215 -16.94 -11.71 10.90
N ASN A 216 -18.01 -10.93 10.71
CA ASN A 216 -18.87 -10.95 9.52
C ASN A 216 -19.29 -9.53 9.11
N ILE A 217 -19.64 -9.34 7.84
CA ILE A 217 -19.84 -7.99 7.28
C ILE A 217 -21.08 -7.28 7.84
N GLU A 218 -22.14 -8.01 8.14
CA GLU A 218 -23.38 -7.47 8.70
C GLU A 218 -23.16 -6.92 10.11
N HIS A 219 -22.32 -7.58 10.91
CA HIS A 219 -21.89 -7.06 12.21
C HIS A 219 -20.94 -5.88 12.06
N ILE A 220 -19.97 -5.94 11.14
CA ILE A 220 -19.03 -4.84 10.86
C ILE A 220 -19.80 -3.56 10.49
N ILE A 221 -20.79 -3.62 9.60
CA ILE A 221 -21.61 -2.46 9.22
C ILE A 221 -22.32 -1.87 10.45
N LYS A 222 -22.99 -2.71 11.26
CA LYS A 222 -23.67 -2.26 12.48
C LYS A 222 -22.71 -1.58 13.47
N LEU A 223 -21.50 -2.11 13.63
CA LEU A 223 -20.48 -1.52 14.49
C LEU A 223 -20.01 -0.17 13.95
N ARG A 224 -19.72 -0.08 12.64
CA ARG A 224 -19.33 1.16 11.98
C ARG A 224 -20.37 2.25 12.16
N ASP A 225 -21.64 1.94 11.89
CA ASP A 225 -22.72 2.93 11.97
C ASP A 225 -22.96 3.39 13.41
N SER A 226 -22.84 2.48 14.38
CA SER A 226 -22.89 2.81 15.82
C SER A 226 -21.75 3.75 16.24
N ILE A 227 -20.53 3.47 15.77
CA ILE A 227 -19.35 4.29 16.07
C ILE A 227 -19.39 5.64 15.35
N GLY A 228 -19.81 5.67 14.09
CA GLY A 228 -20.00 6.88 13.31
C GLY A 228 -21.02 7.82 13.98
N LYS A 229 -22.18 7.29 14.39
CA LYS A 229 -23.18 8.04 15.14
C LYS A 229 -22.67 8.61 16.46
N LYS A 230 -21.83 7.86 17.17
CA LYS A 230 -21.32 8.25 18.49
C LYS A 230 -20.18 9.27 18.42
N TYR A 231 -19.24 9.08 17.50
CA TYR A 231 -17.95 9.78 17.53
C TYR A 231 -17.67 10.66 16.31
N ILE A 232 -18.44 10.53 15.21
CA ILE A 232 -18.17 11.24 13.96
C ILE A 232 -19.43 12.02 13.54
N PRO A 233 -19.70 13.17 14.17
CA PRO A 233 -20.81 14.03 13.81
C PRO A 233 -20.58 14.64 12.43
N GLY A 234 -21.67 14.92 11.71
CA GLY A 234 -21.65 15.74 10.51
C GLY A 234 -21.62 17.23 10.85
N GLN A 235 -21.71 18.07 9.82
CA GLN A 235 -21.64 19.53 9.99
C GLN A 235 -22.87 20.11 10.70
N PHE A 236 -24.05 19.49 10.51
CA PHE A 236 -25.31 19.97 11.04
C PHE A 236 -25.80 19.12 12.22
N GLU A 237 -26.71 19.69 13.01
CA GLU A 237 -27.34 18.97 14.13
C GLU A 237 -28.03 17.69 13.63
N ASN A 238 -27.94 16.60 14.39
CA ASN A 238 -28.52 15.29 14.05
C ASN A 238 -28.03 14.68 12.73
N THR A 239 -26.85 15.09 12.26
CA THR A 239 -26.13 14.45 11.15
C THR A 239 -24.91 13.69 11.67
N TYR A 240 -24.61 12.53 11.10
CA TYR A 240 -23.48 11.69 11.53
C TYR A 240 -23.05 10.71 10.45
N MET A 241 -21.83 10.20 10.55
CA MET A 241 -21.32 9.21 9.60
C MET A 241 -22.07 7.88 9.70
N ALA A 242 -22.41 7.31 8.54
CA ALA A 242 -22.94 5.96 8.37
C ALA A 242 -22.35 5.31 7.12
N THR A 243 -22.46 3.98 7.04
CA THR A 243 -22.15 3.22 5.82
C THR A 243 -23.23 3.50 4.76
N GLU A 244 -22.85 3.65 3.49
CA GLU A 244 -23.79 3.85 2.38
C GLU A 244 -24.74 2.64 2.24
N PRO A 245 -26.04 2.79 2.55
CA PRO A 245 -26.97 1.66 2.60
C PRO A 245 -27.20 1.00 1.23
N GLN A 246 -27.02 1.72 0.13
CA GLN A 246 -27.23 1.20 -1.22
C GLN A 246 -25.99 0.50 -1.79
N PHE A 247 -24.85 0.57 -1.10
CA PHE A 247 -23.59 -0.03 -1.54
C PHE A 247 -23.06 -1.00 -0.48
N LYS A 248 -23.37 -2.29 -0.64
CA LYS A 248 -22.82 -3.33 0.26
C LYS A 248 -21.29 -3.37 0.12
N PRO A 249 -20.52 -3.19 1.21
CA PRO A 249 -19.07 -3.20 1.14
C PRO A 249 -18.53 -4.52 0.59
N ILE A 250 -17.50 -4.41 -0.25
CA ILE A 250 -16.77 -5.54 -0.80
C ILE A 250 -15.82 -6.04 0.26
N THR A 251 -15.79 -7.36 0.50
CA THR A 251 -14.99 -7.95 1.57
C THR A 251 -13.99 -8.97 1.08
N LYS A 252 -12.88 -9.08 1.80
CA LYS A 252 -11.84 -10.07 1.60
C LYS A 252 -11.39 -10.60 2.96
N LYS A 253 -11.49 -11.91 3.15
CA LYS A 253 -10.89 -12.59 4.30
C LYS A 253 -9.38 -12.68 4.11
N LEU A 254 -8.62 -12.42 5.16
CA LEU A 254 -7.17 -12.48 5.16
C LEU A 254 -6.63 -12.79 6.56
N LYS A 255 -5.35 -13.13 6.61
CA LYS A 255 -4.56 -13.08 7.85
C LYS A 255 -3.82 -11.75 7.90
N PHE A 256 -3.93 -11.04 9.02
CA PHE A 256 -3.25 -9.76 9.21
C PHE A 256 -2.52 -9.80 10.57
N GLN A 257 -1.19 -9.75 10.55
CA GLN A 257 -0.33 -9.98 11.72
C GLN A 257 -0.67 -11.32 12.44
N GLY A 258 -0.97 -12.37 11.66
CA GLY A 258 -1.35 -13.69 12.17
C GLY A 258 -2.81 -13.82 12.63
N LEU A 259 -3.52 -12.71 12.83
CA LEU A 259 -4.93 -12.71 13.25
C LEU A 259 -5.87 -12.94 12.06
N ASP A 260 -7.00 -13.59 12.31
CA ASP A 260 -8.10 -13.67 11.34
C ASP A 260 -8.72 -12.28 11.15
N ALA A 261 -8.84 -11.85 9.89
CA ALA A 261 -9.33 -10.53 9.58
C ALA A 261 -10.28 -10.52 8.37
N ILE A 262 -11.13 -9.49 8.35
CA ILE A 262 -11.88 -9.06 7.17
C ILE A 262 -11.38 -7.68 6.79
N GLU A 263 -10.87 -7.56 5.56
CA GLU A 263 -10.77 -6.29 4.86
C GLU A 263 -12.12 -5.98 4.24
N SER A 264 -12.66 -4.79 4.48
CA SER A 264 -13.88 -4.29 3.87
C SER A 264 -13.63 -2.94 3.21
N ARG A 265 -14.12 -2.79 1.98
CA ARG A 265 -14.03 -1.55 1.18
C ARG A 265 -15.42 -1.15 0.75
N GLY A 266 -15.80 0.09 1.01
CA GLY A 266 -17.14 0.57 0.72
C GLY A 266 -17.23 2.08 0.75
N LEU A 267 -18.46 2.56 0.73
CA LEU A 267 -18.75 3.98 0.79
C LEU A 267 -19.37 4.32 2.15
N TRP A 268 -19.05 5.51 2.62
CA TRP A 268 -19.68 6.14 3.77
C TRP A 268 -20.40 7.40 3.30
N ILE A 269 -21.45 7.75 4.02
CA ILE A 269 -22.20 8.98 3.87
C ILE A 269 -22.34 9.64 5.24
N VAL A 270 -22.73 10.92 5.24
CA VAL A 270 -23.31 11.55 6.43
C VAL A 270 -24.82 11.42 6.33
N GLU A 271 -25.44 10.76 7.29
CA GLU A 271 -26.89 10.65 7.36
C GLU A 271 -27.49 12.06 7.48
N ASN A 272 -28.50 12.34 6.65
CA ASN A 272 -29.13 13.65 6.50
C ASN A 272 -28.24 14.77 5.92
N ASP A 273 -27.19 14.42 5.16
CA ASP A 273 -26.33 15.35 4.41
C ASP A 273 -25.80 14.71 3.11
N PHE A 274 -25.13 15.48 2.25
CA PHE A 274 -24.59 15.04 0.94
C PHE A 274 -23.10 14.67 0.99
N MET A 275 -22.48 14.73 2.18
CA MET A 275 -21.09 14.34 2.36
C MET A 275 -20.93 12.82 2.32
N GLY A 276 -19.84 12.36 1.70
CA GLY A 276 -19.51 10.95 1.63
C GLY A 276 -18.20 10.68 0.91
N GLY A 277 -17.81 9.42 0.87
CA GLY A 277 -16.58 8.99 0.21
C GLY A 277 -16.26 7.52 0.45
N PRO A 278 -15.08 7.05 0.00
CA PRO A 278 -14.66 5.68 0.24
C PRO A 278 -14.05 5.49 1.63
N PHE A 279 -14.22 4.28 2.16
CA PHE A 279 -13.51 3.78 3.33
C PHE A 279 -12.78 2.46 3.03
N LEU A 280 -11.74 2.20 3.81
CA LEU A 280 -11.05 0.93 3.94
C LEU A 280 -11.01 0.56 5.42
N ASN A 281 -11.48 -0.64 5.75
CA ASN A 281 -11.56 -1.11 7.13
C ASN A 281 -10.96 -2.51 7.23
N TYR A 282 -10.12 -2.70 8.25
CA TYR A 282 -9.67 -3.99 8.73
C TYR A 282 -10.31 -4.26 10.08
N THR A 283 -11.12 -5.32 10.14
CA THR A 283 -11.61 -5.85 11.41
C THR A 283 -10.85 -7.14 11.68
N LEU A 284 -10.14 -7.21 12.81
CA LEU A 284 -9.30 -8.34 13.20
C LEU A 284 -9.87 -8.99 14.46
N TYR A 285 -9.93 -10.31 14.50
CA TYR A 285 -10.32 -11.07 15.69
C TYR A 285 -9.09 -11.35 16.56
N ASP A 286 -9.03 -10.69 17.70
CA ASP A 286 -8.02 -10.90 18.74
C ASP A 286 -8.56 -11.90 19.77
N MET A 287 -8.29 -13.18 19.52
CA MET A 287 -8.77 -14.29 20.34
C MET A 287 -8.25 -14.24 21.77
N THR A 288 -7.02 -13.75 21.98
CA THR A 288 -6.38 -13.69 23.31
C THR A 288 -7.15 -12.78 24.25
N ASN A 289 -7.66 -11.67 23.73
CA ASN A 289 -8.39 -10.66 24.50
C ASN A 289 -9.92 -10.69 24.28
N ASN A 290 -10.43 -11.68 23.53
CA ASN A 290 -11.84 -11.82 23.17
C ASN A 290 -12.46 -10.52 22.63
N ARG A 291 -11.80 -9.91 21.64
CA ARG A 291 -12.23 -8.63 21.07
C ARG A 291 -12.03 -8.57 19.56
N LEU A 292 -12.77 -7.68 18.93
CA LEU A 292 -12.48 -7.21 17.58
C LEU A 292 -11.62 -5.95 17.68
N ILE A 293 -10.52 -5.91 16.94
CA ILE A 293 -9.74 -4.69 16.69
C ILE A 293 -10.21 -4.13 15.36
N ILE A 294 -10.65 -2.87 15.35
CA ILE A 294 -11.08 -2.18 14.15
C ILE A 294 -10.04 -1.12 13.83
N LEU A 295 -9.52 -1.17 12.60
CA LEU A 295 -8.62 -0.18 12.02
C LEU A 295 -9.26 0.31 10.73
N GLU A 296 -9.44 1.61 10.61
CA GLU A 296 -10.17 2.15 9.47
C GLU A 296 -9.59 3.47 8.99
N GLY A 297 -9.59 3.63 7.67
CA GLY A 297 -9.34 4.89 7.02
C GLY A 297 -10.50 5.27 6.12
N PHE A 298 -10.91 6.53 6.16
CA PHE A 298 -11.91 7.07 5.25
C PHE A 298 -11.48 8.44 4.74
N SER A 299 -11.89 8.75 3.50
CA SER A 299 -11.56 10.01 2.86
C SER A 299 -12.81 10.77 2.46
N TYR A 300 -12.77 12.09 2.64
CA TYR A 300 -13.68 13.05 2.03
C TYR A 300 -12.88 13.88 1.05
N SER A 301 -13.07 13.71 -0.25
CA SER A 301 -12.38 14.54 -1.26
C SER A 301 -13.26 14.70 -2.49
N PRO A 302 -14.22 15.64 -2.47
CA PRO A 302 -15.10 15.85 -3.62
C PRO A 302 -14.28 16.20 -4.87
N SER A 303 -14.70 15.68 -6.03
CA SER A 303 -14.12 16.02 -7.34
C SER A 303 -12.64 15.66 -7.59
N THR A 304 -12.02 14.82 -6.75
CA THR A 304 -10.66 14.27 -7.01
C THR A 304 -10.70 12.78 -7.36
N LYS A 305 -9.55 12.19 -7.71
CA LYS A 305 -9.36 10.74 -7.75
C LYS A 305 -8.96 10.24 -6.34
N LYS A 306 -9.51 9.10 -5.91
CA LYS A 306 -9.44 8.58 -4.53
C LYS A 306 -8.59 7.35 -4.38
N ARG A 307 -8.22 6.67 -5.48
CA ARG A 307 -7.38 5.46 -5.44
C ARG A 307 -6.12 5.65 -4.61
N ASP A 308 -5.40 6.76 -4.84
CA ASP A 308 -4.12 7.02 -4.19
C ASP A 308 -4.32 7.34 -2.69
N PHE A 309 -5.42 8.00 -2.30
CA PHE A 309 -5.77 8.23 -0.89
C PHE A 309 -6.11 6.92 -0.16
N VAL A 310 -6.88 6.04 -0.81
CA VAL A 310 -7.18 4.71 -0.26
C VAL A 310 -5.90 3.90 -0.10
N PHE A 311 -4.94 4.02 -1.02
CA PHE A 311 -3.64 3.37 -0.91
C PHE A 311 -2.78 3.94 0.23
N GLU A 312 -2.78 5.26 0.43
CA GLU A 312 -2.11 5.91 1.57
C GLU A 312 -2.70 5.41 2.90
N MET A 313 -4.03 5.41 3.03
CA MET A 313 -4.71 4.88 4.20
C MET A 313 -4.37 3.39 4.41
N GLU A 314 -4.45 2.57 3.37
CA GLU A 314 -4.03 1.16 3.40
C GLU A 314 -2.60 1.01 3.93
N SER A 315 -1.69 1.87 3.46
CA SER A 315 -0.29 1.82 3.82
C SER A 315 -0.05 2.16 5.29
N ILE A 316 -0.79 3.11 5.84
CA ILE A 316 -0.78 3.47 7.27
C ILE A 316 -1.38 2.33 8.08
N LEU A 317 -2.60 1.86 7.76
CA LEU A 317 -3.28 0.80 8.49
C LEU A 317 -2.43 -0.49 8.54
N LYS A 318 -1.73 -0.81 7.46
CA LYS A 318 -0.80 -1.96 7.36
C LYS A 318 0.48 -1.85 8.18
N THR A 319 0.71 -0.73 8.86
CA THR A 319 1.78 -0.63 9.89
C THR A 319 1.34 -1.15 11.26
N PHE A 320 0.11 -1.64 11.36
CA PHE A 320 -0.40 -2.24 12.58
C PHE A 320 0.48 -3.39 13.07
N GLU A 321 0.76 -3.34 14.37
CA GLU A 321 1.43 -4.40 15.13
C GLU A 321 0.64 -4.62 16.44
N ASN A 322 0.16 -5.85 16.64
CA ASN A 322 -0.46 -6.27 17.90
C ASN A 322 0.64 -6.60 18.91
N LYS A 323 0.54 -6.10 20.15
CA LYS A 323 1.57 -6.34 21.17
C LYS A 323 1.30 -7.55 22.04
#